data_AF-A0A941S4K4-F1
#
_entry.id   AF-A0A941S4K4-F1
#
_cell.length_a   1.000
_cell.length_b   1.000
_cell.length_c   1.000
_cell.angle_alpha   90.00
_cell.angle_beta   90.00
_cell.angle_gamma   90.00
#
_symmetry.space_group_name_H-M   'P 1'
#
loop_
_entity.id
_entity.type
_entity.pdbx_description
1 polymer ?
#
loop_
_entity_poly.entity_id
_entity_poly.type
_entity_poly.pdbx_seq_one_letter_code
_entity_poly.pdbx_strand_id
1 'polypeptide(L)'
;VPSILEGFVNFDFEASVVAVRGADGRFAAYDPAENAHENHILARSVVPARLTAKQVEDAKAIAHKIADALDYVGVLGVELFVQTDGTLLVNEIAPRVHNSGHWTIEACIVSQFENHIRAVAGWPLGSTDRHSDAVMENLIGEQAADFETLATKGGGLHLYGKSEIRAGRKMGHITYLKPRSS
;
A
#
# COMPACT_ATOMS: atom_id res chain seq x y z
N VAL A 1 -8.24 26.94 -13.95
CA VAL A 1 -7.21 25.88 -14.10
C VAL A 1 -7.86 24.75 -14.89
N PRO A 2 -7.16 24.04 -15.79
CA PRO A 2 -7.72 22.84 -16.42
C PRO A 2 -8.25 21.88 -15.36
N SER A 3 -9.41 21.28 -15.59
CA SER A 3 -10.09 20.39 -14.66
C SER A 3 -10.59 19.15 -15.38
N ILE A 4 -10.70 18.04 -14.65
CA ILE A 4 -11.31 16.78 -15.10
C ILE A 4 -12.61 16.61 -14.30
N LEU A 5 -13.68 16.18 -14.97
CA LEU A 5 -14.93 15.78 -14.35
C LEU A 5 -15.13 14.29 -14.57
N GLU A 6 -15.35 13.56 -13.49
CA GLU A 6 -15.57 12.12 -13.48
C GLU A 6 -16.88 11.78 -12.78
N GLY A 7 -17.41 10.58 -13.06
CA GLY A 7 -18.62 10.10 -12.43
C GLY A 7 -18.35 9.72 -10.97
N PHE A 8 -19.32 9.97 -10.09
CA PHE A 8 -19.20 9.53 -8.70
C PHE A 8 -19.29 8.00 -8.64
N VAL A 9 -18.24 7.36 -8.13
CA VAL A 9 -18.18 5.91 -7.99
C VAL A 9 -18.85 5.49 -6.68
N ASN A 10 -19.91 4.69 -6.75
CA ASN A 10 -20.47 4.03 -5.58
C ASN A 10 -19.70 2.75 -5.29
N PHE A 11 -18.83 2.79 -4.28
CA PHE A 11 -17.96 1.68 -3.88
C PHE A 11 -18.28 1.19 -2.46
N ASP A 12 -18.01 -0.09 -2.19
CA ASP A 12 -18.17 -0.72 -0.88
C ASP A 12 -16.93 -0.46 0.00
N PHE A 13 -15.74 -0.60 -0.57
CA PHE A 13 -14.48 -0.26 0.08
C PHE A 13 -13.38 0.08 -0.92
N GLU A 14 -12.28 0.63 -0.41
CA GLU A 14 -11.09 0.95 -1.18
C GLU A 14 -10.02 -0.12 -0.98
N ALA A 15 -9.31 -0.44 -2.05
CA ALA A 15 -8.17 -1.35 -2.00
C ALA A 15 -6.97 -0.74 -2.70
N SER A 16 -5.79 -1.29 -2.48
CA SER A 16 -4.62 -0.95 -3.29
C SER A 16 -3.73 -2.16 -3.50
N VAL A 17 -3.09 -2.21 -4.65
CA VAL A 17 -2.01 -3.16 -4.94
C VAL A 17 -0.72 -2.39 -5.10
N VAL A 18 0.30 -2.78 -4.34
CA VAL A 18 1.68 -2.34 -4.55
C VAL A 18 2.37 -3.40 -5.40
N ALA A 19 3.00 -2.97 -6.48
CA ALA A 19 3.68 -3.84 -7.41
C ALA A 19 5.05 -3.30 -7.80
N VAL A 20 5.93 -4.19 -8.24
CA VAL A 20 7.29 -3.89 -8.70
C VAL A 20 7.52 -4.50 -10.07
N ARG A 21 8.14 -3.72 -10.97
CA ARG A 21 8.62 -4.19 -12.27
C ARG A 21 10.09 -3.85 -12.44
N GLY A 22 10.90 -4.83 -12.85
CA GLY A 22 12.32 -4.65 -13.15
C GLY A 22 12.56 -4.17 -14.58
N ALA A 23 13.75 -3.65 -14.86
CA ALA A 23 14.17 -3.23 -16.21
C ALA A 23 14.22 -4.40 -17.23
N ASP A 24 14.23 -5.64 -16.75
CA ASP A 24 14.14 -6.86 -17.56
C ASP A 24 12.69 -7.34 -17.78
N GLY A 25 11.70 -6.55 -17.38
CA GLY A 25 10.28 -6.84 -17.52
C GLY A 25 9.73 -7.82 -16.48
N ARG A 26 10.56 -8.36 -15.56
CA ARG A 26 10.03 -9.19 -14.46
C ARG A 26 9.10 -8.37 -13.58
N PHE A 27 8.01 -8.98 -13.15
CA PHE A 27 6.95 -8.35 -12.37
C PHE A 27 6.66 -9.17 -11.11
N ALA A 28 6.40 -8.47 -10.00
CA ALA A 28 5.85 -9.06 -8.79
C ALA A 28 4.90 -8.08 -8.10
N ALA A 29 3.91 -8.59 -7.36
CA ALA A 29 2.94 -7.78 -6.64
C ALA A 29 2.71 -8.30 -5.23
N TYR A 30 2.59 -7.38 -4.29
CA TYR A 30 2.20 -7.70 -2.92
C TYR A 30 0.71 -8.04 -2.85
N ASP A 31 0.29 -8.67 -1.76
CA ASP A 31 -1.14 -8.87 -1.51
C ASP A 31 -1.87 -7.52 -1.42
N PRO A 32 -3.08 -7.40 -1.99
CA PRO A 32 -3.84 -6.17 -1.89
C PRO A 32 -4.15 -5.82 -0.44
N ALA A 33 -4.02 -4.54 -0.12
CA ALA A 33 -4.48 -3.97 1.13
C ALA A 33 -5.86 -3.36 0.96
N GLU A 34 -6.73 -3.53 1.95
CA GLU A 34 -7.94 -2.72 2.10
C GLU A 34 -7.58 -1.44 2.83
N ASN A 35 -8.03 -0.30 2.30
CA ASN A 35 -7.66 1.01 2.78
C ASN A 35 -8.87 1.76 3.33
N ALA A 36 -8.69 2.42 4.46
CA ALA A 36 -9.65 3.35 5.02
C ALA A 36 -9.05 4.75 5.04
N HIS A 37 -9.75 5.71 4.44
CA HIS A 37 -9.39 7.12 4.41
C HIS A 37 -10.25 7.94 5.37
N GLU A 38 -9.64 8.87 6.08
CA GLU A 38 -10.32 9.87 6.91
C GLU A 38 -9.90 11.25 6.43
N ASN A 39 -10.86 12.12 6.11
CA ASN A 39 -10.58 13.46 5.56
C ASN A 39 -9.62 13.43 4.36
N HIS A 40 -9.79 12.45 3.47
CA HIS A 40 -8.94 12.21 2.29
C HIS A 40 -7.49 11.84 2.60
N ILE A 41 -7.20 11.39 3.83
CA ILE A 41 -5.88 10.90 4.24
C ILE A 41 -6.00 9.43 4.62
N LEU A 42 -5.12 8.59 4.07
CA LEU A 42 -5.06 7.17 4.44
C LEU A 42 -4.84 7.05 5.95
N ALA A 43 -5.80 6.46 6.66
CA ALA A 43 -5.76 6.25 8.10
C ALA A 43 -5.27 4.84 8.43
N ARG A 44 -5.78 3.83 7.71
CA ARG A 44 -5.49 2.41 7.97
C ARG A 44 -5.40 1.59 6.69
N SER A 45 -4.48 0.62 6.67
CA SER A 45 -4.40 -0.44 5.67
C SER A 45 -4.46 -1.81 6.33
N VAL A 46 -5.33 -2.70 5.85
CA VAL A 46 -5.53 -4.07 6.37
C VAL A 46 -5.17 -5.09 5.30
N VAL A 47 -4.36 -6.08 5.69
CA VAL A 47 -3.86 -7.13 4.79
C VAL A 47 -4.06 -8.50 5.44
N PRO A 48 -4.69 -9.47 4.75
CA PRO A 48 -5.24 -9.35 3.40
C PRO A 48 -6.51 -8.46 3.35
N ALA A 49 -6.74 -7.82 2.21
CA ALA A 49 -8.00 -7.14 1.93
C ALA A 49 -9.19 -8.13 1.93
N ARG A 50 -10.42 -7.64 2.15
CA ARG A 50 -11.67 -8.43 2.03
C ARG A 50 -12.04 -8.72 0.56
N LEU A 51 -11.08 -9.14 -0.24
CA LEU A 51 -11.25 -9.52 -1.64
C LEU A 51 -11.37 -11.03 -1.78
N THR A 52 -12.16 -11.49 -2.75
CA THR A 52 -12.14 -12.88 -3.19
C THR A 52 -10.80 -13.23 -3.85
N ALA A 53 -10.43 -14.51 -3.90
CA ALA A 53 -9.23 -14.95 -4.59
C ALA A 53 -9.16 -14.46 -6.05
N LYS A 54 -10.31 -14.47 -6.75
CA LYS A 54 -10.40 -13.94 -8.11
C LYS A 54 -10.10 -12.43 -8.17
N GLN A 55 -10.66 -11.65 -7.26
CA GLN A 55 -10.41 -10.20 -7.23
C GLN A 55 -8.96 -9.87 -6.87
N VAL A 56 -8.30 -10.66 -6.03
CA VAL A 56 -6.86 -10.52 -5.75
C VAL A 56 -6.05 -10.67 -7.04
N GLU A 57 -6.32 -11.73 -7.81
CA GLU A 57 -5.64 -11.96 -9.10
C GLU A 57 -5.95 -10.86 -10.11
N ASP A 58 -7.22 -10.44 -10.22
CA ASP A 58 -7.63 -9.35 -11.11
C ASP A 58 -6.93 -8.03 -10.74
N ALA A 59 -6.81 -7.70 -9.44
CA ALA A 59 -6.12 -6.51 -8.95
C ALA A 59 -4.62 -6.53 -9.29
N LYS A 60 -3.95 -7.68 -9.11
CA LYS A 60 -2.54 -7.87 -9.49
C LYS A 60 -2.35 -7.78 -11.01
N ALA A 61 -3.28 -8.33 -11.79
CA ALA A 61 -3.27 -8.25 -13.25
C ALA A 61 -3.46 -6.81 -13.77
N ILE A 62 -4.34 -6.01 -13.12
CA ILE A 62 -4.50 -4.59 -13.41
C ILE A 62 -3.17 -3.85 -13.18
N ALA A 63 -2.52 -4.07 -12.04
CA ALA A 63 -1.24 -3.45 -11.74
C ALA A 63 -0.14 -3.85 -12.74
N HIS A 64 -0.10 -5.12 -13.16
CA HIS A 64 0.83 -5.59 -14.18
C HIS A 64 0.60 -4.89 -15.53
N LYS A 65 -0.66 -4.84 -15.99
CA LYS A 65 -1.03 -4.18 -17.25
C LYS A 65 -0.64 -2.70 -17.26
N ILE A 66 -0.83 -2.01 -16.15
CA ILE A 66 -0.41 -0.61 -15.98
C ILE A 66 1.12 -0.49 -16.04
N ALA A 67 1.84 -1.31 -15.26
CA ALA A 67 3.30 -1.28 -15.20
C ALA A 67 3.94 -1.54 -16.56
N ASP A 68 3.41 -2.50 -17.31
CA ASP A 68 3.93 -2.88 -18.63
C ASP A 68 3.60 -1.83 -19.70
N ALA A 69 2.38 -1.29 -19.72
CA ALA A 69 1.99 -0.24 -20.67
C ALA A 69 2.77 1.06 -20.48
N LEU A 70 3.24 1.34 -19.25
CA LEU A 70 4.09 2.48 -18.93
C LEU A 70 5.58 2.19 -19.11
N ASP A 71 5.96 0.95 -19.45
CA ASP A 71 7.33 0.42 -19.38
C ASP A 71 8.06 0.83 -18.08
N TYR A 72 7.33 0.73 -16.97
CA TYR A 72 7.78 1.28 -15.69
C TYR A 72 8.86 0.39 -15.06
N VAL A 73 9.84 1.03 -14.41
CA VAL A 73 10.89 0.37 -13.63
C VAL A 73 10.84 0.89 -12.20
N GLY A 74 10.73 -0.04 -11.25
CA GLY A 74 10.57 0.26 -9.82
C GLY A 74 9.22 -0.17 -9.28
N VAL A 75 8.90 0.36 -8.10
CA VAL A 75 7.60 0.16 -7.43
C VAL A 75 6.58 1.23 -7.82
N LEU A 76 5.33 0.80 -8.00
CA LEU A 76 4.15 1.64 -8.12
C LEU A 76 3.01 1.14 -7.22
N GLY A 77 2.17 2.06 -6.76
CA GLY A 77 0.89 1.75 -6.13
C GLY A 77 -0.27 1.99 -7.09
N VAL A 78 -1.22 1.06 -7.14
CA VAL A 78 -2.51 1.23 -7.84
C VAL A 78 -3.61 1.24 -6.79
N GLU A 79 -4.35 2.34 -6.70
CA GLU A 79 -5.53 2.44 -5.86
C GLU A 79 -6.78 2.03 -6.63
N LEU A 80 -7.67 1.32 -5.95
CA LEU A 80 -8.84 0.68 -6.52
C LEU A 80 -10.08 1.01 -5.68
N PHE A 81 -11.17 1.33 -6.37
CA PHE A 81 -12.51 1.23 -5.80
C PHE A 81 -13.06 -0.17 -6.04
N VAL A 82 -13.61 -0.78 -4.99
CA VAL A 82 -14.29 -2.08 -5.07
C VAL A 82 -15.79 -1.82 -4.97
N GLN A 83 -16.52 -2.06 -6.06
CA GLN A 83 -17.97 -1.85 -6.10
C GLN A 83 -18.74 -2.98 -5.41
N THR A 84 -20.00 -2.72 -5.07
CA THR A 84 -20.87 -3.69 -4.38
C THR A 84 -21.14 -4.96 -5.18
N ASP A 85 -21.01 -4.92 -6.51
CA ASP A 85 -21.09 -6.07 -7.40
C ASP A 85 -19.75 -6.83 -7.57
N GLY A 86 -18.71 -6.35 -6.88
CA GLY A 86 -17.35 -6.91 -6.92
C GLY A 86 -16.45 -6.34 -8.01
N THR A 87 -16.92 -5.40 -8.83
CA THR A 87 -16.12 -4.76 -9.88
C THR A 87 -14.96 -3.95 -9.28
N LEU A 88 -13.77 -4.07 -9.87
CA LEU A 88 -12.59 -3.28 -9.52
C LEU A 88 -12.43 -2.12 -10.50
N LEU A 89 -12.38 -0.89 -9.99
CA LEU A 89 -12.13 0.32 -10.78
C LEU A 89 -10.84 0.97 -10.30
N VAL A 90 -9.95 1.34 -11.24
CA VAL A 90 -8.74 2.10 -10.92
C VAL A 90 -9.13 3.53 -10.56
N ASN A 91 -8.70 3.96 -9.37
CA ASN A 91 -8.84 5.34 -8.90
C ASN A 91 -7.62 6.16 -9.31
N GLU A 92 -6.45 5.83 -8.76
CA GLU A 92 -5.19 6.53 -9.03
C GLU A 92 -3.99 5.59 -9.12
N ILE A 93 -2.90 6.10 -9.66
CA ILE A 93 -1.61 5.41 -9.76
C ILE A 93 -0.54 6.32 -9.16
N ALA A 94 0.24 5.79 -8.22
CA ALA A 94 1.43 6.44 -7.70
C ALA A 94 2.68 5.75 -8.26
N PRO A 95 3.45 6.39 -9.17
CA PRO A 95 4.69 5.84 -9.74
C PRO A 95 5.86 6.00 -8.74
N ARG A 96 5.70 5.40 -7.57
CA ARG A 96 6.66 5.35 -6.47
C ARG A 96 6.22 4.31 -5.43
N VAL A 97 7.06 4.06 -4.43
CA VAL A 97 6.63 3.44 -3.18
C VAL A 97 5.40 4.17 -2.61
N HIS A 98 4.45 3.41 -2.08
CA HIS A 98 3.14 3.90 -1.66
C HIS A 98 2.95 3.71 -0.15
N ASN A 99 2.17 4.60 0.46
CA ASN A 99 1.92 4.58 1.89
C ASN A 99 1.19 3.30 2.34
N SER A 100 0.20 2.85 1.57
CA SER A 100 -0.53 1.60 1.82
C SER A 100 0.33 0.35 1.69
N GLY A 101 1.60 0.47 1.27
CA GLY A 101 2.57 -0.62 1.25
C GLY A 101 3.54 -0.64 2.42
N HIS A 102 3.49 0.28 3.39
CA HIS A 102 4.51 0.30 4.46
C HIS A 102 4.44 -0.93 5.36
N TRP A 103 3.29 -1.59 5.47
CA TRP A 103 3.12 -2.88 6.15
C TRP A 103 4.10 -3.97 5.66
N THR A 104 4.59 -3.85 4.43
CA THR A 104 5.57 -4.80 3.85
C THR A 104 6.93 -4.77 4.57
N ILE A 105 7.23 -3.75 5.36
CA ILE A 105 8.45 -3.71 6.18
C ILE A 105 8.41 -4.80 7.25
N GLU A 106 7.30 -4.94 7.97
CA GLU A 106 7.17 -5.90 9.06
C GLU A 106 6.64 -7.27 8.61
N ALA A 107 5.83 -7.34 7.55
CA ALA A 107 5.08 -8.55 7.23
C ALA A 107 5.62 -9.33 6.02
N CYS A 108 6.60 -8.80 5.30
CA CYS A 108 7.22 -9.44 4.15
C CYS A 108 8.73 -9.58 4.37
N ILE A 109 9.33 -10.60 3.76
CA ILE A 109 10.80 -10.75 3.77
C ILE A 109 11.48 -9.59 3.03
N VAL A 110 10.88 -9.13 1.92
CA VAL A 110 11.38 -8.00 1.13
C VAL A 110 10.32 -6.92 1.06
N SER A 111 10.61 -5.77 1.66
CA SER A 111 9.71 -4.61 1.65
C SER A 111 9.62 -3.98 0.25
N GLN A 112 8.56 -3.19 0.02
CA GLN A 112 8.44 -2.42 -1.22
C GLN A 112 9.66 -1.52 -1.48
N PHE A 113 10.32 -1.03 -0.44
CA PHE A 113 11.47 -0.14 -0.58
C PHE A 113 12.69 -0.88 -1.10
N GLU A 114 12.97 -2.06 -0.53
CA GLU A 114 14.05 -2.89 -1.03
C GLU A 114 13.76 -3.38 -2.45
N ASN A 115 12.52 -3.81 -2.73
CA ASN A 115 12.14 -4.21 -4.09
C ASN A 115 12.23 -3.05 -5.09
N HIS A 116 11.91 -1.83 -4.68
CA HIS A 116 12.12 -0.64 -5.50
C HIS A 116 13.61 -0.49 -5.84
N ILE A 117 14.51 -0.57 -4.85
CA ILE A 117 15.96 -0.48 -5.08
C ILE A 117 16.46 -1.61 -5.97
N ARG A 118 16.02 -2.86 -5.75
CA ARG A 118 16.40 -4.00 -6.60
C ARG A 118 16.01 -3.77 -8.05
N ALA A 119 14.78 -3.32 -8.30
CA ALA A 119 14.30 -3.03 -9.64
C ALA A 119 15.12 -1.94 -10.34
N VAL A 120 15.36 -0.81 -9.69
CA VAL A 120 16.13 0.31 -10.30
C VAL A 120 17.63 -0.01 -10.46
N ALA A 121 18.18 -0.88 -9.61
CA ALA A 121 19.56 -1.35 -9.71
C ALA A 121 19.76 -2.52 -10.69
N GLY A 122 18.69 -3.04 -11.30
CA GLY A 122 18.73 -4.20 -12.19
C GLY A 122 19.01 -5.53 -11.47
N TRP A 123 18.75 -5.61 -10.17
CA TRP A 123 18.89 -6.84 -9.39
C TRP A 123 17.65 -7.72 -9.51
N PRO A 124 17.76 -9.05 -9.24
CA PRO A 124 16.59 -9.90 -9.12
C PRO A 124 15.59 -9.38 -8.08
N LEU A 125 14.32 -9.30 -8.47
CA LEU A 125 13.22 -8.95 -7.56
C LEU A 125 13.15 -9.96 -6.40
N GLY A 126 12.85 -9.46 -5.21
CA GLY A 126 12.60 -10.26 -4.02
C GLY A 126 11.15 -10.73 -3.93
N SER A 127 10.91 -11.75 -3.10
CA SER A 127 9.55 -12.26 -2.84
C SER A 127 8.65 -11.16 -2.28
N THR A 128 7.44 -11.07 -2.83
CA THR A 128 6.37 -10.21 -2.35
C THR A 128 5.39 -10.95 -1.43
N ASP A 129 5.72 -12.18 -1.03
CA ASP A 129 4.91 -12.97 -0.13
C ASP A 129 4.98 -12.42 1.29
N ARG A 130 3.83 -12.28 1.92
CA ARG A 130 3.74 -11.95 3.34
C ARG A 130 3.88 -13.21 4.20
N HIS A 131 4.63 -13.14 5.28
CA HIS A 131 4.66 -14.21 6.29
C HIS A 131 3.60 -14.01 7.39
N SER A 132 2.99 -12.83 7.46
CA SER A 132 2.00 -12.45 8.46
C SER A 132 0.84 -11.66 7.84
N ASP A 133 -0.33 -11.69 8.48
CA ASP A 133 -1.38 -10.70 8.24
C ASP A 133 -0.96 -9.39 8.92
N ALA A 134 -1.42 -8.25 8.42
CA ALA A 134 -0.98 -6.95 8.92
C ALA A 134 -2.12 -5.93 9.02
N VAL A 135 -2.06 -5.09 10.04
CA VAL A 135 -2.85 -3.86 10.14
C VAL A 135 -1.87 -2.71 10.34
N MET A 136 -1.81 -1.81 9.37
CA MET A 136 -0.98 -0.61 9.42
C MET A 136 -1.86 0.60 9.69
N GLU A 137 -1.45 1.45 10.63
CA GLU A 137 -2.13 2.69 10.97
C GLU A 137 -1.16 3.86 10.76
N ASN A 138 -1.59 4.89 10.03
CA ASN A 138 -0.83 6.13 9.94
C ASN A 138 -0.94 6.91 11.26
N LEU A 139 0.15 7.57 11.65
CA LEU A 139 0.17 8.50 12.76
C LEU A 139 0.14 9.93 12.21
N ILE A 140 -1.00 10.59 12.36
CA ILE A 140 -1.27 11.93 11.83
C ILE A 140 -1.19 12.97 12.95
N GLY A 141 -0.37 14.00 12.73
CA GLY A 141 -0.22 15.12 13.67
C GLY A 141 0.07 14.63 15.09
N GLU A 142 -0.79 15.06 16.02
CA GLU A 142 -0.66 14.77 17.46
C GLU A 142 -0.75 13.28 17.80
N GLN A 143 -1.25 12.43 16.90
CA GLN A 143 -1.25 10.97 17.12
C GLN A 143 0.16 10.40 17.32
N ALA A 144 1.19 11.08 16.80
CA ALA A 144 2.58 10.68 16.99
C ALA A 144 3.24 11.28 18.24
N ALA A 145 2.56 12.17 18.97
CA ALA A 145 3.15 12.86 20.13
C ALA A 145 3.40 11.89 21.30
N ASP A 146 2.50 10.93 21.52
CA ASP A 146 2.61 9.91 22.58
C ASP A 146 3.26 8.62 22.05
N PHE A 147 4.43 8.75 21.41
CA PHE A 147 5.12 7.62 20.80
C PHE A 147 5.61 6.59 21.82
N GLU A 148 5.89 7.00 23.07
CA GLU A 148 6.32 6.10 24.14
C GLU A 148 5.23 5.08 24.45
N THR A 149 3.98 5.53 24.61
CA THR A 149 2.84 4.64 24.79
C THR A 149 2.62 3.78 23.55
N LEU A 150 2.73 4.34 22.34
CA LEU A 150 2.59 3.57 21.10
C LEU A 150 3.63 2.44 21.00
N ALA A 151 4.87 2.68 21.42
CA ALA A 151 5.94 1.68 21.40
C ALA A 151 5.62 0.46 22.30
N THR A 152 4.79 0.63 23.34
CA THR A 152 4.37 -0.48 24.21
C THR A 152 3.28 -1.37 23.61
N LYS A 153 2.64 -0.96 22.51
CA LYS A 153 1.50 -1.69 21.90
C LYS A 153 1.91 -2.88 21.04
N GLY A 154 3.21 -3.19 20.93
CA GLY A 154 3.71 -4.39 20.25
C GLY A 154 3.64 -4.35 18.72
N GLY A 155 3.46 -3.17 18.12
CA GLY A 155 3.57 -2.97 16.67
C GLY A 155 4.94 -2.44 16.25
N GLY A 156 5.29 -2.63 14.97
CA GLY A 156 6.46 -2.00 14.35
C GLY A 156 6.20 -0.50 14.19
N LEU A 157 6.67 0.30 15.15
CA LEU A 157 6.53 1.75 15.15
C LEU A 157 7.62 2.41 14.30
N HIS A 158 7.20 3.22 13.33
CA HIS A 158 8.07 4.03 12.48
C HIS A 158 7.73 5.51 12.63
N LEU A 159 8.68 6.30 13.15
CA LEU A 159 8.58 7.76 13.19
C LEU A 159 9.48 8.36 12.12
N TYR A 160 8.97 9.31 11.35
CA TYR A 160 9.72 9.88 10.21
C TYR A 160 10.71 10.99 10.60
N GLY A 161 10.90 11.26 11.90
CA GLY A 161 11.85 12.28 12.38
C GLY A 161 11.50 13.72 11.98
N LYS A 162 10.23 14.01 11.66
CA LYS A 162 9.78 15.36 11.27
C LYS A 162 9.82 16.27 12.50
N SER A 163 10.53 17.40 12.38
CA SER A 163 10.79 18.33 13.48
C SER A 163 9.56 19.08 14.03
N GLU A 164 8.45 19.09 13.30
CA GLU A 164 7.25 19.85 13.67
C GLU A 164 5.99 19.02 13.43
N ILE A 165 5.16 18.92 14.48
CA ILE A 165 3.84 18.30 14.44
C ILE A 165 2.85 19.31 13.88
N ARG A 166 2.07 18.91 12.87
CA ARG A 166 1.00 19.73 12.28
C ARG A 166 -0.22 18.87 12.00
N ALA A 167 -1.42 19.45 12.14
CA ALA A 167 -2.66 18.79 11.77
C ALA A 167 -2.62 18.31 10.30
N GLY A 168 -3.10 17.08 10.06
CA GLY A 168 -3.08 16.44 8.73
C GLY A 168 -1.70 15.96 8.26
N ARG A 169 -0.60 16.24 8.99
CA ARG A 169 0.75 15.81 8.60
C ARG A 169 0.99 14.37 9.03
N LYS A 170 1.37 13.50 8.08
CA LYS A 170 1.84 12.13 8.39
C LYS A 170 3.16 12.19 9.14
N MET A 171 3.18 11.79 10.40
CA MET A 171 4.36 11.84 11.28
C MET A 171 5.05 10.48 11.42
N GLY A 172 4.32 9.40 11.19
CA GLY A 172 4.81 8.04 11.27
C GLY A 172 3.75 7.03 10.83
N HIS A 173 4.01 5.76 11.08
CA HIS A 173 3.02 4.69 11.04
C HIS A 173 3.36 3.63 12.09
N ILE A 174 2.40 2.78 12.42
CA ILE A 174 2.61 1.59 13.22
C ILE A 174 1.99 0.37 12.52
N THR A 175 2.73 -0.72 12.44
CA THR A 175 2.27 -1.97 11.83
C THR A 175 2.09 -3.05 12.90
N TYR A 176 0.88 -3.58 13.02
CA TYR A 176 0.59 -4.71 13.90
C TYR A 176 0.50 -5.99 13.07
N LEU A 177 1.26 -7.01 13.47
CA LEU A 177 1.24 -8.32 12.83
C LEU A 177 0.22 -9.25 13.50
N LYS A 178 -0.38 -10.10 12.68
CA LYS A 178 -1.23 -11.20 13.11
C LYS A 178 -0.75 -12.51 12.46
N PRO A 179 -1.07 -13.68 13.04
CA PRO A 179 -0.86 -14.96 12.37
C PRO A 179 -1.45 -14.91 10.96
N ARG A 180 -0.71 -15.42 9.98
CA ARG A 180 -1.16 -15.45 8.59
C ARG A 180 -2.45 -16.26 8.48
N SER A 181 -3.49 -15.65 7.93
CA SER A 181 -4.70 -16.36 7.54
C SER A 181 -4.41 -17.37 6.44
N SER A 182 -5.02 -18.55 6.57
CA SER A 182 -4.99 -19.67 5.61
C SER A 182 -5.82 -19.38 4.37
#